data_AF-A0A7W1EEE8-F1
#
_entry.id   AF-A0A7W1EEE8-F1
#
_cell.length_a   1.000
_cell.length_b   1.000
_cell.length_c   1.000
_cell.angle_alpha   90.00
_cell.angle_beta   90.00
_cell.angle_gamma   90.00
#
_symmetry.space_group_name_H-M   'P 1'
#
loop_
_entity.id
_entity.type
_entity.pdbx_description
1 polymer ?
#
loop_
_entity_poly.entity_id
_entity_poly.type
_entity_poly.pdbx_seq_one_letter_code
_entity_poly.pdbx_strand_id
1 'polypeptide(L)'
;MKKFIVLFILTPLLAFPKFGRNAEHVSFYWGKTYRLGNNYYNTFDISWEHYRSSCINAYYRGFGFRFDDFNNNNYSIGMKFFRSLLRRPSLLLIPYYGISPVIFKMGTQNGLNLKPEIGVRYNTSAYTRRQPLSLSINVSYGYDIPIVNEALFTINRHDFNARIGLSVNINDIRYYFNARKEKKRGTLPAEGQENPQTN
;
A
#
# COMPACT_ATOMS: atom_id res chain seq x y z
N MET A 1 -34.19 5.02 12.18
CA MET A 1 -32.87 5.00 12.85
C MET A 1 -31.75 5.00 11.80
N LYS A 2 -31.21 6.18 11.46
CA LYS A 2 -30.11 6.35 10.49
C LYS A 2 -29.27 7.59 10.87
N LYS A 3 -28.51 7.55 11.97
CA LYS A 3 -27.59 8.64 12.37
C LYS A 3 -26.40 8.15 13.23
N PHE A 4 -25.70 7.09 12.80
CA PHE A 4 -24.49 6.62 13.52
C PHE A 4 -23.24 6.43 12.65
N ILE A 5 -23.28 6.71 11.34
CA ILE A 5 -22.14 6.39 10.44
C ILE A 5 -21.20 7.59 10.20
N VAL A 6 -21.60 8.82 10.54
CA VAL A 6 -20.78 10.01 10.23
C VAL A 6 -19.65 10.25 11.24
N LEU A 7 -19.69 9.62 12.43
CA LEU A 7 -18.69 9.86 13.49
C LEU A 7 -17.36 9.10 13.30
N PHE A 8 -17.30 8.12 12.38
CA PHE A 8 -16.06 7.39 12.08
C PHE A 8 -15.18 8.07 11.00
N ILE A 9 -15.70 9.09 10.31
CA ILE A 9 -14.98 9.77 9.23
C ILE A 9 -14.21 11.00 9.75
N LEU A 10 -14.59 11.55 10.90
CA LEU A 10 -14.00 12.79 11.45
C LEU A 10 -13.00 12.57 12.60
N THR A 11 -12.82 11.34 13.08
CA THR A 11 -11.91 11.03 14.20
C THR A 11 -10.41 10.85 13.87
N PRO A 12 -9.88 10.93 12.63
CA PRO A 12 -8.42 10.98 12.47
C PRO A 12 -7.84 12.40 12.52
N LEU A 13 -8.67 13.46 12.71
CA LEU A 13 -8.17 14.84 12.76
C LEU A 13 -7.44 15.21 14.07
N LEU A 14 -7.46 14.34 15.10
CA LEU A 14 -6.80 14.59 16.39
C LEU A 14 -5.87 13.45 16.86
N ALA A 15 -5.46 12.56 15.95
CA ALA A 15 -4.42 11.59 16.27
C ALA A 15 -3.04 12.27 16.15
N PHE A 16 -2.59 12.87 17.25
CA PHE A 16 -1.21 13.34 17.43
C PHE A 16 -0.21 12.33 16.84
N PRO A 17 0.77 12.76 16.02
CA PRO A 17 1.69 11.86 15.36
C PRO A 17 2.49 11.10 16.41
N LYS A 18 2.38 9.75 16.40
CA LYS A 18 3.34 8.88 17.06
C LYS A 18 4.73 9.25 16.54
N PHE A 19 5.53 9.91 17.39
CA PHE A 19 6.86 10.40 17.05
C PHE A 19 7.82 9.26 16.62
N GLY A 20 8.67 9.54 15.63
CA GLY A 20 9.83 8.69 15.31
C GLY A 20 9.53 7.32 14.69
N ARG A 21 8.49 7.20 13.84
CA ARG A 21 8.18 5.91 13.21
C ARG A 21 8.95 5.72 11.90
N ASN A 22 9.67 4.61 11.81
CA ASN A 22 10.26 4.10 10.58
C ASN A 22 9.66 2.72 10.28
N ALA A 23 8.96 2.60 9.16
CA ALA A 23 8.28 1.37 8.78
C ALA A 23 8.62 1.01 7.33
N GLU A 24 9.03 -0.24 7.13
CA GLU A 24 9.36 -0.80 5.82
C GLU A 24 8.42 -1.95 5.55
N HIS A 25 7.54 -1.77 4.57
CA HIS A 25 6.49 -2.74 4.27
C HIS A 25 6.74 -3.38 2.91
N VAL A 26 6.56 -4.70 2.85
CA VAL A 26 6.28 -5.39 1.59
C VAL A 26 4.79 -5.66 1.56
N SER A 27 4.12 -5.06 0.57
CA SER A 27 2.67 -5.08 0.47
C SER A 27 2.23 -5.81 -0.78
N PHE A 28 1.34 -6.77 -0.60
CA PHE A 28 0.69 -7.52 -1.66
C PHE A 28 -0.73 -7.01 -1.78
N TYR A 29 -1.09 -6.46 -2.93
CA TYR A 29 -2.41 -5.91 -3.20
C TYR A 29 -3.11 -6.72 -4.27
N TRP A 30 -4.40 -6.92 -4.08
CA TRP A 30 -5.27 -7.49 -5.09
C TRP A 30 -6.60 -6.76 -5.10
N GLY A 31 -7.18 -6.59 -6.29
CA GLY A 31 -8.47 -5.93 -6.42
C GLY A 31 -8.94 -5.84 -7.86
N LYS A 32 -9.95 -5.00 -8.05
CA LYS A 32 -10.55 -4.75 -9.36
C LYS A 32 -10.30 -3.30 -9.79
N THR A 33 -10.00 -3.16 -11.07
CA THR A 33 -9.93 -1.87 -11.73
C THR A 33 -11.12 -1.74 -12.67
N TYR A 34 -11.81 -0.61 -12.59
CA TYR A 34 -12.83 -0.18 -13.51
C TYR A 34 -12.20 0.78 -14.52
N ARG A 35 -12.27 0.42 -15.81
CA ARG A 35 -11.89 1.30 -16.91
C ARG A 35 -13.14 1.99 -17.42
N LEU A 36 -13.15 3.33 -17.48
CA LEU A 36 -14.33 4.06 -17.95
C LEU A 36 -14.76 3.53 -19.31
N GLY A 37 -16.06 3.32 -19.54
CA GLY A 37 -16.60 2.79 -20.80
C GLY A 37 -16.06 1.41 -21.24
N ASN A 38 -15.47 0.63 -20.34
CA ASN A 38 -15.17 -0.78 -20.56
C ASN A 38 -15.49 -1.60 -19.29
N ASN A 39 -15.19 -2.89 -19.33
CA ASN A 39 -15.42 -3.83 -18.26
C ASN A 39 -14.35 -3.75 -17.16
N TYR A 40 -14.71 -4.32 -16.01
CA TYR A 40 -13.79 -4.52 -14.89
C TYR A 40 -12.72 -5.55 -15.24
N TYR A 41 -11.52 -5.31 -14.73
CA TYR A 41 -10.40 -6.23 -14.88
C TYR A 41 -9.67 -6.37 -13.54
N ASN A 42 -8.90 -7.45 -13.38
CA ASN A 42 -8.23 -7.74 -12.10
C ASN A 42 -6.84 -7.11 -12.08
N THR A 43 -6.45 -6.57 -10.93
CA THR A 43 -5.13 -5.97 -10.72
C THR A 43 -4.48 -6.59 -9.50
N PHE A 44 -3.20 -6.92 -9.66
CA PHE A 44 -2.33 -7.41 -8.60
C PHE A 44 -1.07 -6.54 -8.53
N ASP A 45 -0.70 -6.09 -7.34
CA ASP A 45 0.55 -5.34 -7.13
C ASP A 45 1.37 -5.95 -5.98
N ILE A 46 2.68 -5.99 -6.16
CA ILE A 46 3.64 -6.20 -5.06
C ILE A 46 4.46 -4.92 -4.94
N SER A 47 4.48 -4.33 -3.75
CA SER A 47 5.16 -3.05 -3.52
C SER A 47 6.05 -3.09 -2.28
N TRP A 48 7.27 -2.60 -2.43
CA TRP A 48 8.13 -2.23 -1.32
C TRP A 48 7.89 -0.76 -0.97
N GLU A 49 7.57 -0.51 0.29
CA GLU A 49 7.10 0.77 0.78
C GLU A 49 7.91 1.20 1.99
N HIS A 50 8.25 2.47 2.04
CA HIS A 50 8.99 3.05 3.15
C HIS A 50 8.22 4.27 3.67
N TYR A 51 7.86 4.21 4.94
CA TYR A 51 7.31 5.33 5.70
C TYR A 51 8.29 5.76 6.77
N ARG A 52 8.62 7.06 6.79
CA ARG A 52 9.42 7.64 7.87
C ARG A 52 8.76 8.92 8.36
N SER A 53 8.68 9.06 9.68
CA SER A 53 8.19 10.26 10.36
C SER A 53 9.16 10.72 11.45
N SER A 54 9.40 12.02 11.49
CA SER A 54 10.10 12.77 12.54
C SER A 54 9.25 13.95 12.99
N CYS A 55 9.73 14.70 13.99
CA CYS A 55 9.03 15.85 14.55
C CYS A 55 8.70 16.95 13.52
N ILE A 56 9.53 17.08 12.48
CA ILE A 56 9.44 18.17 11.50
C ILE A 56 9.10 17.69 10.09
N ASN A 57 9.20 16.39 9.81
CA ASN A 57 9.07 15.86 8.46
C ASN A 57 8.49 14.45 8.46
N ALA A 58 7.65 14.12 7.48
CA ALA A 58 7.31 12.74 7.21
C ALA A 58 7.26 12.51 5.70
N TYR A 59 7.67 11.34 5.26
CA TYR A 59 7.54 10.97 3.86
C TYR A 59 7.11 9.53 3.72
N TYR A 60 6.40 9.29 2.62
CA TYR A 60 6.08 7.97 2.14
C TYR A 60 6.57 7.86 0.70
N ARG A 61 7.23 6.75 0.39
CA ARG A 61 7.65 6.41 -0.97
C ARG A 61 7.67 4.91 -1.15
N GLY A 62 7.64 4.46 -2.39
CA GLY A 62 7.83 3.05 -2.68
C GLY A 62 8.00 2.78 -4.16
N PHE A 63 8.35 1.53 -4.41
CA PHE A 63 8.46 0.96 -5.74
C PHE A 63 7.73 -0.39 -5.75
N GLY A 64 7.22 -0.80 -6.90
CA GLY A 64 6.50 -2.06 -7.02
C GLY A 64 6.37 -2.55 -8.43
N PHE A 65 5.80 -3.75 -8.54
CA PHE A 65 5.41 -4.38 -9.79
C PHE A 65 3.90 -4.53 -9.80
N ARG A 66 3.30 -4.27 -10.95
CA ARG A 66 1.87 -4.36 -11.20
C ARG A 66 1.63 -5.36 -12.32
N PHE A 67 0.59 -6.16 -12.15
CA PHE A 67 0.04 -7.05 -13.16
C PHE A 67 -1.46 -6.77 -13.30
N ASP A 68 -1.90 -6.45 -14.51
CA ASP A 68 -3.31 -6.31 -14.84
C ASP A 68 -3.72 -7.44 -15.79
N ASP A 69 -4.79 -8.16 -15.45
CA ASP A 69 -5.39 -9.21 -16.25
C ASP A 69 -6.72 -8.72 -16.84
N PHE A 70 -6.75 -8.54 -18.16
CA PHE A 70 -7.90 -8.07 -18.92
C PHE A 70 -8.75 -9.21 -19.48
N ASN A 71 -8.50 -10.47 -19.08
CA ASN A 71 -9.06 -11.70 -19.64
C ASN A 71 -8.64 -11.96 -21.11
N ASN A 72 -9.00 -13.13 -21.65
CA ASN A 72 -8.78 -13.50 -23.07
C ASN A 72 -7.30 -13.37 -23.52
N ASN A 73 -6.35 -13.78 -22.68
CA ASN A 73 -4.90 -13.65 -22.91
C ASN A 73 -4.39 -12.20 -23.05
N ASN A 74 -5.20 -11.22 -22.65
CA ASN A 74 -4.81 -9.81 -22.61
C ASN A 74 -4.32 -9.47 -21.21
N TYR A 75 -3.12 -8.90 -21.11
CA TYR A 75 -2.54 -8.55 -19.82
C TYR A 75 -1.62 -7.34 -19.95
N SER A 76 -1.25 -6.77 -18.81
CA SER A 76 -0.16 -5.82 -18.75
C SER A 76 0.70 -6.03 -17.51
N ILE A 77 2.00 -5.72 -17.67
CA ILE A 77 3.00 -5.79 -16.61
C ILE A 77 3.65 -4.42 -16.54
N GLY A 78 3.71 -3.86 -15.33
CA GLY A 78 4.29 -2.55 -15.11
C GLY A 78 5.20 -2.51 -13.90
N MET A 79 6.15 -1.58 -13.96
CA MET A 79 6.83 -1.11 -12.76
C MET A 79 6.10 0.12 -12.26
N LYS A 80 6.12 0.35 -10.95
CA LYS A 80 5.40 1.44 -10.31
C LYS A 80 6.32 2.13 -9.32
N PHE A 81 6.37 3.45 -9.39
CA PHE A 81 7.02 4.30 -8.39
C PHE A 81 5.99 5.27 -7.82
N PHE A 82 5.97 5.48 -6.52
CA PHE A 82 5.04 6.40 -5.88
C PHE A 82 5.64 7.13 -4.67
N ARG A 83 5.06 8.28 -4.37
CA ARG A 83 5.44 9.15 -3.24
C ARG A 83 4.21 9.85 -2.67
N SER A 84 4.25 10.19 -1.38
CA SER A 84 3.20 11.02 -0.77
C SER A 84 3.04 12.36 -1.48
N LEU A 85 1.79 12.76 -1.69
CA LEU A 85 1.43 14.12 -2.14
C LEU A 85 1.68 15.16 -1.04
N LEU A 86 1.53 14.74 0.23
CA LEU A 86 1.72 15.61 1.39
C LEU A 86 3.16 15.55 1.91
N ARG A 87 3.63 16.68 2.44
CA ARG A 87 4.89 16.80 3.19
C ARG A 87 4.86 16.11 4.55
N ARG A 88 3.68 15.84 5.10
CA ARG A 88 3.51 15.14 6.39
C ARG A 88 2.34 14.16 6.31
N PRO A 89 2.47 13.03 5.58
CA PRO A 89 1.41 12.05 5.48
C PRO A 89 1.20 11.33 6.82
N SER A 90 -0.06 11.09 7.17
CA SER A 90 -0.42 10.22 8.28
C SER A 90 -0.15 8.76 7.91
N LEU A 91 0.35 7.94 8.84
CA LEU A 91 0.46 6.48 8.63
C LEU A 91 -0.87 5.82 8.30
N LEU A 92 -1.96 6.41 8.77
CA LEU A 92 -3.29 5.87 8.60
C LEU A 92 -3.79 6.06 7.17
N LEU A 93 -3.66 7.28 6.65
CA LEU A 93 -4.21 7.71 5.38
C LEU A 93 -3.14 8.51 4.63
N ILE A 94 -2.63 7.94 3.55
CA ILE A 94 -1.52 8.46 2.78
C ILE A 94 -2.00 8.77 1.36
N PRO A 95 -2.33 10.04 1.05
CA PRO A 95 -2.49 10.45 -0.34
C PRO A 95 -1.12 10.43 -1.04
N TYR A 96 -1.10 9.88 -2.24
CA TYR A 96 0.12 9.67 -3.02
C TYR A 96 -0.11 9.97 -4.49
N TYR A 97 0.98 10.24 -5.19
CA TYR A 97 1.06 10.22 -6.65
C TYR A 97 2.08 9.16 -7.06
N GLY A 98 1.92 8.63 -8.25
CA GLY A 98 2.81 7.63 -8.81
C GLY A 98 2.86 7.67 -10.31
N ILE A 99 3.85 6.97 -10.85
CA ILE A 99 4.08 6.81 -12.27
C ILE A 99 4.44 5.36 -12.52
N SER A 100 3.81 4.76 -13.53
CA SER A 100 4.01 3.36 -13.85
C SER A 100 4.24 3.19 -15.35
N PRO A 101 5.48 2.95 -15.83
CA PRO A 101 5.67 2.42 -17.18
C PRO A 101 5.13 0.99 -17.24
N VAL A 102 4.33 0.71 -18.26
CA VAL A 102 3.58 -0.53 -18.42
C VAL A 102 3.77 -1.07 -19.84
N ILE A 103 4.11 -2.35 -19.94
CA ILE A 103 4.08 -3.10 -21.20
C ILE A 103 2.78 -3.90 -21.21
N PHE A 104 2.04 -3.84 -22.31
CA PHE A 104 0.77 -4.54 -22.44
C PHE A 104 0.75 -5.45 -23.66
N LYS A 105 -0.07 -6.48 -23.59
CA LYS A 105 -0.46 -7.37 -24.70
C LYS A 105 -1.97 -7.38 -24.83
N MET A 106 -2.48 -7.03 -26.01
CA MET A 106 -3.89 -7.05 -26.36
C MET A 106 -4.04 -7.84 -27.68
N GLY A 107 -4.60 -9.05 -27.61
CA GLY A 107 -4.65 -9.98 -28.72
C GLY A 107 -3.24 -10.41 -29.15
N THR A 108 -2.94 -10.20 -30.43
CA THR A 108 -1.61 -10.48 -31.02
C THR A 108 -0.65 -9.29 -30.91
N GLN A 109 -1.09 -8.18 -30.34
CA GLN A 109 -0.36 -6.91 -30.37
C GLN A 109 0.23 -6.61 -29.00
N ASN A 110 1.45 -6.07 -29.01
CA ASN A 110 2.13 -5.59 -27.81
C ASN A 110 2.29 -4.07 -27.89
N GLY A 111 2.38 -3.40 -26.75
CA GLY A 111 2.67 -1.98 -26.72
C GLY A 111 3.17 -1.52 -25.36
N LEU A 112 3.37 -0.20 -25.25
CA LEU A 112 3.92 0.43 -24.06
C LEU A 112 3.12 1.68 -23.71
N ASN A 113 2.76 1.78 -22.44
CA ASN A 113 2.08 2.92 -21.85
C ASN A 113 2.90 3.50 -20.70
N LEU A 114 2.67 4.78 -20.43
CA LEU A 114 3.01 5.42 -19.18
C LEU A 114 1.73 5.72 -18.42
N LYS A 115 1.65 5.30 -17.17
CA LYS A 115 0.46 5.44 -16.34
C LYS A 115 0.75 6.29 -15.11
N PRO A 116 0.61 7.61 -15.18
CA PRO A 116 0.48 8.43 -13.98
C PRO A 116 -0.75 8.02 -13.18
N GLU A 117 -0.61 8.04 -11.86
CA GLU A 117 -1.68 7.71 -10.92
C GLU A 117 -1.66 8.66 -9.72
N ILE A 118 -2.85 8.94 -9.19
CA ILE A 118 -3.05 9.57 -7.89
C ILE A 118 -3.95 8.68 -7.07
N GLY A 119 -3.70 8.59 -5.77
CA GLY A 119 -4.47 7.70 -4.93
C GLY A 119 -4.34 8.00 -3.46
N VAL A 120 -5.08 7.23 -2.69
CA VAL A 120 -5.07 7.26 -1.24
C VAL A 120 -4.89 5.84 -0.76
N ARG A 121 -3.89 5.67 0.11
CA ARG A 121 -3.63 4.42 0.80
C ARG A 121 -4.09 4.54 2.24
N TYR A 122 -4.89 3.59 2.68
CA TYR A 122 -5.21 3.37 4.08
C TYR A 122 -4.41 2.17 4.62
N ASN A 123 -3.85 2.26 5.82
CA ASN A 123 -3.13 1.14 6.43
C ASN A 123 -3.46 1.00 7.93
N THR A 124 -3.83 -0.21 8.36
CA THR A 124 -4.17 -0.52 9.75
C THR A 124 -2.98 -0.60 10.70
N SER A 125 -1.73 -0.62 10.18
CA SER A 125 -0.49 -0.57 10.98
C SER A 125 -0.41 0.66 11.89
N ALA A 126 -1.18 1.72 11.61
CA ALA A 126 -1.33 2.87 12.49
C ALA A 126 -1.89 2.48 13.88
N TYR A 127 -2.83 1.53 13.91
CA TYR A 127 -3.54 1.08 15.11
C TYR A 127 -2.80 -0.01 15.85
N THR A 128 -2.04 -0.84 15.14
CA THR A 128 -1.39 -2.01 15.72
C THR A 128 0.10 -1.72 15.93
N ARG A 129 0.54 -1.68 17.19
CA ARG A 129 1.98 -1.59 17.51
C ARG A 129 2.58 -2.99 17.44
N ARG A 130 3.75 -3.10 16.79
CA ARG A 130 4.57 -4.33 16.73
C ARG A 130 3.86 -5.55 16.12
N GLN A 131 2.81 -5.34 15.32
CA GLN A 131 2.22 -6.42 14.53
C GLN A 131 2.91 -6.48 13.16
N PRO A 132 3.54 -7.61 12.82
CA PRO A 132 4.29 -7.74 11.57
C PRO A 132 3.39 -7.74 10.33
N LEU A 133 2.08 -8.00 10.51
CA LEU A 133 1.09 -8.03 9.46
C LEU A 133 0.08 -6.91 9.67
N SER A 134 -0.29 -6.23 8.58
CA SER A 134 -1.31 -5.18 8.57
C SER A 134 -2.17 -5.29 7.32
N LEU A 135 -3.41 -4.82 7.41
CA LEU A 135 -4.31 -4.70 6.29
C LEU A 135 -4.14 -3.32 5.68
N SER A 136 -4.15 -3.25 4.36
CA SER A 136 -4.10 -2.00 3.62
C SER A 136 -5.22 -1.97 2.59
N ILE A 137 -5.72 -0.76 2.33
CA ILE A 137 -6.67 -0.50 1.27
C ILE A 137 -6.06 0.59 0.40
N ASN A 138 -6.09 0.40 -0.91
CA ASN A 138 -5.54 1.34 -1.87
C ASN A 138 -6.63 1.69 -2.87
N VAL A 139 -7.00 2.96 -2.92
CA VAL A 139 -7.92 3.49 -3.92
C VAL A 139 -7.17 4.50 -4.77
N SER A 140 -7.22 4.36 -6.08
CA SER A 140 -6.46 5.22 -6.98
C SER A 140 -7.17 5.45 -8.30
N TYR A 141 -6.90 6.61 -8.88
CA TYR A 141 -7.22 6.94 -10.26
C TYR A 141 -5.91 6.97 -11.07
N GLY A 142 -5.91 6.36 -12.25
CA GLY A 142 -4.79 6.39 -13.18
C GLY A 142 -5.24 6.72 -14.60
N TYR A 143 -4.33 7.28 -15.38
CA TYR A 143 -4.55 7.58 -16.79
C TYR A 143 -3.48 6.92 -17.65
N ASP A 144 -3.88 6.10 -18.63
CA ASP A 144 -2.98 5.41 -19.54
C ASP A 144 -2.58 6.31 -20.72
N ILE A 145 -1.32 6.74 -20.75
CA ILE A 145 -0.73 7.50 -21.84
C ILE A 145 0.00 6.52 -22.76
N PRO A 146 -0.49 6.25 -23.98
CA PRO A 146 0.21 5.37 -24.91
C PRO A 146 1.51 6.01 -25.38
N ILE A 147 2.58 5.22 -25.43
CA ILE A 147 3.89 5.62 -25.98
C ILE A 147 4.14 4.88 -27.29
N VAL A 148 3.85 3.58 -27.33
CA VAL A 148 4.01 2.74 -28.52
C VAL A 148 2.68 2.06 -28.83
N ASN A 149 2.30 2.05 -30.12
CA ASN A 149 1.06 1.46 -30.63
C ASN A 149 -0.22 2.13 -30.10
N GLU A 150 -0.26 3.47 -30.12
CA GLU A 150 -1.41 4.28 -29.68
C GLU A 150 -2.73 3.89 -30.35
N ALA A 151 -2.71 3.64 -31.66
CA ALA A 151 -3.90 3.28 -32.43
C ALA A 151 -4.56 1.97 -31.97
N LEU A 152 -3.82 1.14 -31.23
CA LEU A 152 -4.28 -0.16 -30.72
C LEU A 152 -4.86 -0.03 -29.29
N PHE A 153 -4.61 1.10 -28.61
CA PHE A 153 -5.24 1.44 -27.35
C PHE A 153 -6.54 2.22 -27.61
N THR A 154 -7.48 1.57 -28.31
CA THR A 154 -8.83 2.09 -28.59
C THR A 154 -9.74 2.08 -27.37
N ILE A 155 -9.29 1.47 -26.27
CA ILE A 155 -10.00 1.40 -25.01
C ILE A 155 -9.74 2.71 -24.25
N ASN A 156 -10.81 3.28 -23.67
CA ASN A 156 -10.75 4.40 -22.74
C ASN A 156 -9.57 4.32 -21.77
N ARG A 157 -8.96 5.47 -21.49
CA ARG A 157 -7.64 5.57 -20.84
C ARG A 157 -7.73 5.85 -19.33
N HIS A 158 -8.93 5.91 -18.78
CA HIS A 158 -9.18 6.29 -17.40
C HIS A 158 -9.52 5.07 -16.54
N ASP A 159 -8.71 4.85 -15.50
CA ASP A 159 -8.84 3.69 -14.63
C ASP A 159 -9.07 4.09 -13.17
N PHE A 160 -10.13 3.57 -12.58
CA PHE A 160 -10.43 3.67 -11.16
C PHE A 160 -10.19 2.32 -10.51
N ASN A 161 -9.29 2.27 -9.53
CA ASN A 161 -8.86 1.04 -8.91
C ASN A 161 -9.16 1.07 -7.41
N ALA A 162 -9.68 -0.05 -6.89
CA ALA A 162 -9.80 -0.32 -5.47
C ALA A 162 -9.19 -1.68 -5.15
N ARG A 163 -8.17 -1.69 -4.30
CA ARG A 163 -7.42 -2.89 -3.89
C ARG A 163 -7.38 -3.03 -2.40
N ILE A 164 -7.41 -4.27 -1.96
CA ILE A 164 -7.13 -4.66 -0.58
C ILE A 164 -5.77 -5.36 -0.59
N GLY A 165 -4.97 -5.11 0.43
CA GLY A 165 -3.64 -5.70 0.51
C GLY A 165 -3.23 -6.12 1.91
N LEU A 166 -2.34 -7.09 1.95
CA LEU A 166 -1.63 -7.50 3.15
C LEU A 166 -0.24 -6.88 3.12
N SER A 167 0.07 -6.09 4.15
CA SER A 167 1.33 -5.37 4.32
C SER A 167 2.14 -6.01 5.43
N VAL A 168 3.33 -6.48 5.08
CA VAL A 168 4.28 -7.10 5.99
C VAL A 168 5.32 -6.08 6.42
N ASN A 169 5.36 -5.69 7.70
CA ASN A 169 6.37 -4.77 8.23
C ASN A 169 7.66 -5.53 8.59
N ILE A 170 8.69 -5.33 7.77
CA ILE A 170 9.99 -6.00 7.91
C ILE A 170 10.66 -5.64 9.26
N ASN A 171 10.53 -4.39 9.71
CA ASN A 171 11.13 -3.94 10.96
C ASN A 171 10.53 -4.67 12.17
N ASP A 172 9.21 -4.87 12.16
CA ASP A 172 8.50 -5.58 13.23
C ASP A 172 8.80 -7.10 13.19
N ILE A 173 8.96 -7.68 12.00
CA ILE A 173 9.42 -9.07 11.85
C ILE A 173 10.80 -9.27 12.46
N ARG A 174 11.76 -8.38 12.13
CA ARG A 174 13.13 -8.45 12.67
C ARG A 174 13.12 -8.37 14.19
N TYR A 175 12.34 -7.45 14.75
CA TYR A 175 12.16 -7.33 16.19
C TYR A 175 11.63 -8.62 16.80
N TYR A 176 10.56 -9.19 16.23
CA TYR A 176 9.94 -10.42 16.73
C TYR A 176 10.92 -11.60 16.76
N PHE A 177 11.71 -11.78 15.70
CA PHE A 177 12.72 -12.85 15.64
C PHE A 177 13.91 -12.61 16.59
N ASN A 178 14.36 -11.36 16.74
CA ASN A 178 15.46 -11.03 17.66
C ASN A 178 15.05 -11.24 19.13
N ALA A 179 13.87 -10.75 19.53
CA ALA A 179 13.34 -10.97 20.88
C ALA A 179 13.20 -12.48 21.19
N ARG A 180 12.79 -13.29 20.21
CA ARG A 180 12.70 -14.75 20.37
C ARG A 180 14.08 -15.41 20.51
N LYS A 181 15.11 -14.90 19.82
CA LYS A 181 16.50 -15.38 19.98
C LYS A 181 17.07 -15.02 21.35
N GLU A 182 16.81 -13.82 21.85
CA GLU A 182 17.24 -13.37 23.18
C GLU A 182 16.54 -14.14 24.32
N LYS A 183 15.23 -14.40 24.18
CA LYS A 183 14.50 -15.26 25.12
C LYS A 183 15.05 -16.69 25.15
N LYS A 184 15.48 -17.24 24.00
CA LYS A 184 16.17 -18.54 23.93
C LYS A 184 17.58 -18.53 24.53
N ARG A 185 18.24 -17.37 24.60
CA ARG A 185 19.58 -17.20 25.19
C ARG A 185 19.55 -16.85 26.68
N GLY A 186 18.35 -16.75 27.29
CA GLY A 186 18.18 -16.44 28.72
C GLY A 186 18.49 -14.99 29.09
N THR A 187 18.65 -14.08 28.12
CA THR A 187 19.05 -12.68 28.35
C THR A 187 17.89 -11.70 28.49
N LEU A 188 16.64 -12.16 28.39
CA LEU A 188 15.44 -11.38 28.69
C LEU A 188 14.61 -12.08 29.78
N PRO A 189 14.14 -11.39 30.82
CA PRO A 189 13.24 -11.97 31.79
C PRO A 189 11.95 -12.41 31.08
N ALA A 190 11.47 -13.60 31.40
CA ALA A 190 10.20 -14.08 30.88
C ALA A 190 9.08 -13.16 31.36
N GLU A 191 8.34 -12.54 30.44
CA GLU A 191 7.05 -11.90 30.76
C GLU A 191 6.18 -12.94 31.48
N GLY A 192 5.94 -12.71 32.77
CA GLY A 192 5.06 -13.57 33.58
C GLY A 192 5.60 -14.06 34.94
N GLN A 193 6.73 -13.57 35.46
CA GLN A 193 6.97 -13.69 36.90
C GLN A 193 6.36 -12.48 37.61
N GLU A 194 5.10 -12.60 38.00
CA GLU A 194 4.62 -11.96 39.22
C GLU A 194 5.64 -12.25 40.30
N ASN A 195 6.20 -11.21 40.92
CA ASN A 195 6.89 -11.36 42.20
C ASN A 195 5.86 -11.89 43.20
N PRO A 196 5.96 -13.13 43.70
CA PRO A 196 5.39 -13.42 44.98
C PRO A 196 6.31 -12.72 45.99
N GLN A 197 5.70 -11.87 46.81
CA GLN A 197 6.32 -11.24 47.97
C GLN A 197 7.24 -12.19 48.74
N THR A 198 8.29 -11.66 49.37
CA THR A 198 8.48 -11.84 50.83
C THR A 198 9.58 -10.93 51.38
N ASN A 199 9.15 -10.14 52.37
CA ASN A 199 9.86 -9.49 53.49
C ASN A 199 10.82 -8.33 53.22
#